data_AF-A0A0F8WUU5-F1
#
_entry.id   AF-A0A0F8WUU5-F1
#
_cell.length_a   1.000
_cell.length_b   1.000
_cell.length_c   1.000
_cell.angle_alpha   90.00
_cell.angle_beta   90.00
_cell.angle_gamma   90.00
#
_symmetry.space_group_name_H-M   'P 1'
#
loop_
_entity.id
_entity.type
_entity.pdbx_description
1 polymer ?
#
loop_
_entity_poly.entity_id
_entity_poly.type
_entity_poly.pdbx_seq_one_letter_code
_entity_poly.pdbx_strand_id
1 'polypeptide(L)'
;MQVEPKKSPDHWQDWLKTIFPNHFTKPFGDHHVEFWEWVAAIQKGVRPPPFVAIWPRGGGKSTGVEVAAVLIGHRRVRNYIWYIRETQDQADKSVENIGALLESPILAEYDPLLADRAVGKYGKPRAWRRNRLRTASGLTIDAMGLDTARRGAKVEEARPDVM
;
A
#
# COMPACT_ATOMS: atom_id res chain seq x y z
N MET A 1 -11.72 25.00 -0.90
CA MET A 1 -10.48 25.63 -0.36
C MET A 1 -9.43 24.53 -0.39
N GLN A 2 -8.47 24.60 -1.32
CA GLN A 2 -7.40 23.60 -1.39
C GLN A 2 -6.47 23.87 -0.21
N VAL A 3 -6.55 23.03 0.82
CA VAL A 3 -5.62 23.06 1.94
C VAL A 3 -4.32 22.45 1.46
N GLU A 4 -3.22 23.20 1.59
CA GLU A 4 -1.90 22.72 1.23
C GLU A 4 -1.55 21.50 2.12
N PRO A 5 -1.05 20.39 1.54
CA PRO A 5 -0.79 19.18 2.30
C PRO A 5 0.30 19.44 3.36
N LYS A 6 0.12 18.85 4.55
CA LYS A 6 1.13 18.89 5.60
C LYS A 6 2.41 18.19 5.14
N LYS A 7 3.55 18.69 5.58
CA LYS A 7 4.84 18.03 5.32
C LYS A 7 4.88 16.68 6.06
N SER A 8 5.00 15.59 5.32
CA SER A 8 5.20 14.25 5.87
C SER A 8 6.56 14.09 6.55
N PRO A 9 6.68 13.27 7.60
CA PRO A 9 7.97 12.84 8.12
C PRO A 9 8.78 12.09 7.06
N ASP A 10 10.09 12.35 6.99
CA ASP A 10 10.99 11.73 6.00
C ASP A 10 11.37 10.29 6.41
N HIS A 11 11.53 10.04 7.72
CA HIS A 11 11.89 8.71 8.23
C HIS A 11 10.66 7.82 8.35
N TRP A 12 10.78 6.56 7.91
CA TRP A 12 9.65 5.62 7.84
C TRP A 12 8.98 5.43 9.20
N GLN A 13 9.76 5.37 10.28
CA GLN A 13 9.25 5.09 11.62
C GLN A 13 8.33 6.21 12.13
N ASP A 14 8.72 7.47 11.86
CA ASP A 14 7.95 8.64 12.26
C ASP A 14 6.72 8.77 11.38
N TRP A 15 6.84 8.45 10.09
CA TRP A 15 5.72 8.41 9.16
C TRP A 15 4.66 7.40 9.64
N LEU A 16 5.04 6.16 9.98
CA LEU A 16 4.09 5.14 10.43
C LEU A 16 3.35 5.56 11.70
N LYS A 17 4.06 6.10 12.69
CA LYS A 17 3.47 6.56 13.96
C LYS A 17 2.58 7.79 13.77
N THR A 18 2.92 8.65 12.80
CA THR A 18 2.15 9.87 12.51
C THR A 18 0.87 9.54 11.77
N ILE A 19 0.95 8.74 10.70
CA ILE A 19 -0.19 8.45 9.82
C ILE A 19 -1.12 7.38 10.41
N PHE A 20 -0.56 6.39 11.10
CA PHE A 20 -1.31 5.24 11.63
C PHE A 20 -1.02 5.01 13.13
N PRO A 21 -1.25 6.01 14.00
CA PRO A 21 -0.86 5.94 15.43
C PRO A 21 -1.51 4.77 16.18
N ASN A 22 -2.72 4.36 15.78
CA ASN A 22 -3.44 3.25 16.39
C ASN A 22 -2.91 1.86 15.99
N HIS A 23 -2.20 1.76 14.85
CA HIS A 23 -1.59 0.51 14.38
C HIS A 23 -0.18 0.32 14.94
N PHE A 24 0.57 1.41 15.14
CA PHE A 24 1.98 1.39 15.56
C PHE A 24 2.17 1.95 16.97
N THR A 25 1.55 1.30 17.95
CA THR A 25 1.57 1.70 19.37
C THR A 25 2.75 1.12 20.16
N LYS A 26 3.35 0.03 19.68
CA LYS A 26 4.45 -0.69 20.33
C LYS A 26 5.79 -0.41 19.65
N PRO A 27 6.93 -0.58 20.37
CA PRO A 27 8.24 -0.55 19.73
C PRO A 27 8.36 -1.57 18.60
N PHE A 28 9.14 -1.24 17.58
CA PHE A 28 9.48 -2.15 16.49
C PHE A 28 10.55 -3.13 16.97
N GLY A 29 10.33 -4.43 16.78
CA GLY A 29 11.39 -5.42 16.95
C GLY A 29 12.31 -5.43 15.73
N ASP A 30 13.47 -6.07 15.86
CA ASP A 30 14.52 -6.07 14.84
C ASP A 30 14.02 -6.53 13.46
N HIS A 31 13.19 -7.58 13.43
CA HIS A 31 12.58 -8.08 12.20
C HIS A 31 11.62 -7.07 11.53
N HIS A 32 10.92 -6.25 12.32
CA HIS A 32 10.12 -5.17 11.74
C HIS A 32 11.02 -4.08 11.15
N VAL A 33 12.11 -3.73 11.85
CA VAL A 33 13.08 -2.73 11.35
C VAL A 33 13.67 -3.21 10.04
N GLU A 34 14.14 -4.46 9.96
CA GLU A 34 14.68 -5.05 8.73
C GLU A 34 13.69 -4.94 7.55
N PHE A 35 12.41 -5.27 7.78
CA PHE A 35 11.36 -5.13 6.77
C PHE A 35 11.17 -3.66 6.34
N TRP A 36 11.10 -2.73 7.28
CA TRP A 36 10.85 -1.33 6.95
C TRP A 36 12.05 -0.64 6.30
N GLU A 37 13.28 -1.02 6.67
CA GLU A 37 14.48 -0.60 5.95
C GLU A 37 14.47 -1.11 4.51
N TRP A 38 14.05 -2.37 4.29
CA TRP A 38 13.87 -2.89 2.94
C TRP A 38 12.81 -2.10 2.15
N VAL A 39 11.64 -1.81 2.75
CA VAL A 39 10.60 -0.97 2.11
C VAL A 39 11.13 0.44 1.82
N ALA A 40 11.89 1.03 2.75
CA ALA A 40 12.51 2.34 2.60
C ALA A 40 13.55 2.35 1.47
N ALA A 41 14.24 1.25 1.22
CA ALA A 41 15.23 1.12 0.15
C ALA A 41 14.64 0.97 -1.26
N ILE A 42 13.33 0.77 -1.43
CA ILE A 42 12.71 0.65 -2.76
C ILE A 42 12.84 1.97 -3.52
N GLN A 43 13.40 1.91 -4.74
CA GLN A 43 13.62 3.07 -5.60
C GLN A 43 12.87 2.95 -6.93
N LYS A 44 12.42 4.08 -7.47
CA LYS A 44 11.75 4.15 -8.78
C LYS A 44 12.67 3.63 -9.89
N GLY A 45 12.16 2.74 -10.74
CA GLY A 45 12.90 2.20 -11.89
C GLY A 45 13.96 1.14 -11.55
N VAL A 46 14.29 0.90 -10.28
CA VAL A 46 15.27 -0.11 -9.85
C VAL A 46 14.55 -1.30 -9.25
N ARG A 47 14.70 -2.50 -9.83
CA ARG A 47 14.10 -3.73 -9.27
C ARG A 47 14.66 -3.99 -7.86
N PRO A 48 13.83 -4.02 -6.81
CA PRO A 48 14.33 -4.28 -5.46
C PRO A 48 14.77 -5.74 -5.33
N PRO A 49 15.76 -6.04 -4.48
CA PRO A 49 16.03 -7.42 -4.09
C PRO A 49 14.78 -8.00 -3.42
N PRO A 50 14.46 -9.30 -3.62
CA PRO A 50 13.32 -9.91 -2.94
C PRO A 50 13.54 -9.93 -1.43
N PHE A 51 12.50 -9.59 -0.67
CA PHE A 51 12.48 -9.75 0.78
C PHE A 51 11.63 -10.96 1.16
N VAL A 52 12.22 -11.89 1.89
CA VAL A 52 11.53 -13.10 2.37
C VAL A 52 11.71 -13.18 3.86
N ALA A 53 10.60 -13.25 4.58
CA ALA A 53 10.61 -13.29 6.03
C ALA A 53 9.65 -14.34 6.59
N ILE A 54 10.10 -15.04 7.63
CA ILE A 54 9.34 -16.09 8.31
C ILE A 54 9.07 -15.59 9.73
N TRP A 55 7.88 -15.05 9.97
CA TRP A 55 7.51 -14.53 11.29
C TRP A 55 6.43 -15.38 11.96
N PRO A 56 6.40 -15.46 13.31
CA PRO A 56 5.37 -16.19 14.05
C PRO A 56 3.99 -15.51 13.92
N ARG A 57 2.92 -16.27 14.18
CA ARG A 57 1.57 -15.69 14.30
C ARG A 57 1.56 -14.58 15.35
N GLY A 58 0.80 -13.50 15.10
CA GLY A 58 0.76 -12.34 15.97
C GLY A 58 1.93 -11.35 15.79
N GLY A 59 2.93 -11.67 14.97
CA GLY A 59 4.06 -10.76 14.68
C GLY A 59 3.74 -9.64 13.68
N GLY A 60 2.52 -9.09 13.66
CA GLY A 60 2.22 -7.87 12.88
C GLY A 60 2.33 -7.93 11.34
N LYS A 61 2.60 -9.11 10.74
CA LYS A 61 2.86 -9.28 9.28
C LYS A 61 1.86 -8.57 8.37
N SER A 62 0.57 -8.89 8.49
CA SER A 62 -0.45 -8.39 7.56
C SER A 62 -0.54 -6.87 7.60
N THR A 63 -0.63 -6.31 8.82
CA THR A 63 -0.66 -4.85 9.03
C THR A 63 0.59 -4.18 8.46
N GLY A 64 1.77 -4.77 8.67
CA GLY A 64 3.02 -4.25 8.10
C GLY A 64 2.99 -4.19 6.57
N VAL A 65 2.58 -5.27 5.91
CA VAL A 65 2.52 -5.34 4.44
C VAL A 65 1.41 -4.46 3.86
N GLU A 66 0.24 -4.39 4.51
CA GLU A 66 -0.87 -3.50 4.12
C GLU A 66 -0.44 -2.02 4.18
N VAL A 67 0.19 -1.60 5.27
CA VAL A 67 0.70 -0.22 5.42
C VAL A 67 1.88 0.04 4.49
N ALA A 68 2.74 -0.96 4.22
CA ALA A 68 3.82 -0.81 3.26
C ALA A 68 3.31 -0.48 1.85
N ALA A 69 2.19 -1.06 1.42
CA ALA A 69 1.56 -0.70 0.14
C ALA A 69 1.17 0.79 0.09
N VAL A 70 0.66 1.33 1.20
CA VAL A 70 0.34 2.76 1.33
C VAL A 70 1.61 3.62 1.31
N LEU A 71 2.64 3.25 2.06
CA LEU A 71 3.92 4.00 2.11
C LEU A 71 4.62 4.01 0.74
N ILE A 72 4.61 2.88 0.03
CA ILE A 72 5.14 2.77 -1.34
C ILE A 72 4.41 3.73 -2.28
N GLY A 73 3.06 3.76 -2.18
CA GLY A 73 2.23 4.72 -2.89
C GLY A 73 2.58 6.16 -2.52
N HIS A 74 2.68 6.47 -1.23
CA HIS A 74 3.04 7.79 -0.71
C HIS A 74 4.34 8.31 -1.31
N ARG A 75 5.37 7.45 -1.34
CA ARG A 75 6.69 7.80 -1.89
C ARG A 75 6.74 7.85 -3.41
N ARG A 76 5.67 7.47 -4.12
CA ARG A 76 5.56 7.44 -5.59
C ARG A 76 6.69 6.64 -6.27
N VAL A 77 7.23 5.65 -5.57
CA VAL A 77 8.32 4.80 -6.09
C VAL A 77 7.78 3.68 -6.96
N ARG A 78 6.52 3.30 -6.76
CA ARG A 78 5.80 2.23 -7.47
C ARG A 78 4.32 2.58 -7.53
N ASN A 79 3.69 2.22 -8.64
CA ASN A 79 2.30 2.61 -8.89
C ASN A 79 1.39 1.40 -9.15
N TYR A 80 1.92 0.17 -9.21
CA TYR A 80 1.07 -0.99 -9.42
C TYR A 80 1.53 -2.20 -8.60
N ILE A 81 0.76 -2.50 -7.55
CA ILE A 81 1.05 -3.55 -6.58
C ILE A 81 0.11 -4.73 -6.80
N TRP A 82 0.66 -5.95 -6.84
CA TRP A 82 -0.11 -7.17 -6.62
C TRP A 82 -0.05 -7.56 -5.15
N TYR A 83 -1.21 -7.60 -4.50
CA TYR A 83 -1.31 -8.10 -3.14
C TYR A 83 -1.69 -9.57 -3.18
N ILE A 84 -0.68 -10.43 -3.01
CA ILE A 84 -0.82 -11.88 -3.19
C ILE A 84 -1.07 -12.57 -1.86
N ARG A 85 -2.08 -13.45 -1.81
CA ARG A 85 -2.38 -14.31 -0.66
C ARG A 85 -2.65 -15.74 -1.11
N GLU A 86 -2.70 -16.66 -0.15
CA GLU A 86 -2.98 -18.07 -0.41
C GLU A 86 -4.31 -18.24 -1.16
N THR A 87 -5.37 -17.56 -0.69
CA THR A 87 -6.69 -17.58 -1.33
C THR A 87 -7.16 -16.21 -1.81
N GLN A 88 -8.02 -16.18 -2.84
CA GLN A 88 -8.57 -14.93 -3.37
C GLN A 88 -9.37 -14.16 -2.33
N ASP A 89 -10.13 -14.85 -1.48
CA ASP A 89 -10.88 -14.21 -0.39
C ASP A 89 -9.97 -13.54 0.64
N GLN A 90 -8.81 -14.14 0.95
CA GLN A 90 -7.81 -13.52 1.82
C GLN A 90 -7.17 -12.29 1.16
N ALA A 91 -6.92 -12.34 -0.15
CA ALA A 91 -6.38 -11.22 -0.90
C ALA A 91 -7.38 -10.06 -0.96
N ASP A 92 -8.64 -10.34 -1.28
CA ASP A 92 -9.73 -9.36 -1.33
C ASP A 92 -9.89 -8.65 0.03
N LYS A 93 -9.88 -9.40 1.15
CA LYS A 93 -9.92 -8.81 2.50
C LYS A 93 -8.73 -7.89 2.79
N SER A 94 -7.53 -8.25 2.34
CA SER A 94 -6.34 -7.42 2.57
C SER A 94 -6.39 -6.14 1.74
N VAL A 95 -6.90 -6.21 0.50
CA VAL A 95 -7.13 -5.03 -0.33
C VAL A 95 -8.23 -4.15 0.25
N GLU A 96 -9.30 -4.71 0.79
CA GLU A 96 -10.32 -3.95 1.52
C GLU A 96 -9.74 -3.22 2.74
N ASN A 97 -8.91 -3.88 3.54
CA ASN A 97 -8.19 -3.25 4.66
C ASN A 97 -7.31 -2.09 4.19
N ILE A 98 -6.59 -2.25 3.07
CA ILE A 98 -5.79 -1.17 2.49
C ILE A 98 -6.69 -0.01 2.04
N GLY A 99 -7.89 -0.29 1.52
CA GLY A 99 -8.89 0.73 1.22
C GLY A 99 -9.23 1.59 2.44
N ALA A 100 -9.49 0.94 3.58
CA ALA A 100 -9.74 1.64 4.84
C ALA A 100 -8.51 2.46 5.33
N LEU A 101 -7.28 1.97 5.11
CA LEU A 101 -6.06 2.73 5.41
C LEU A 101 -5.92 3.97 4.51
N LEU A 102 -6.26 3.86 3.22
CA LEU A 102 -6.23 4.96 2.27
C LEU A 102 -7.31 6.01 2.58
N GLU A 103 -8.47 5.60 3.07
CA GLU A 103 -9.55 6.49 3.50
C GLU A 103 -9.27 7.18 4.86
N SER A 104 -8.09 6.99 5.45
CA SER A 104 -7.69 7.65 6.70
C SER A 104 -7.72 9.18 6.59
N PRO A 105 -8.44 9.88 7.48
CA PRO A 105 -8.42 11.35 7.51
C PRO A 105 -7.03 11.92 7.74
N ILE A 106 -6.20 11.23 8.56
CA ILE A 106 -4.82 11.66 8.82
C ILE A 106 -4.02 11.56 7.51
N LEU A 107 -4.14 10.46 6.77
CA LEU A 107 -3.44 10.34 5.49
C LEU A 107 -3.84 11.46 4.52
N ALA A 108 -5.13 11.82 4.46
CA ALA A 108 -5.62 12.89 3.59
C ALA A 108 -5.01 14.27 3.90
N GLU A 109 -4.60 14.52 5.15
CA GLU A 109 -3.91 15.77 5.53
C GLU A 109 -2.49 15.86 4.95
N TYR A 110 -1.81 14.73 4.75
CA TYR A 110 -0.42 14.65 4.27
C TYR A 110 -0.32 14.29 2.79
N ASP A 111 -1.24 13.49 2.27
CA ASP A 111 -1.25 13.00 0.88
C ASP A 111 -2.69 12.84 0.35
N PRO A 112 -3.38 13.95 0.06
CA PRO A 112 -4.77 13.92 -0.38
C PRO A 112 -4.95 13.15 -1.69
N LEU A 113 -3.98 13.20 -2.61
CA LEU A 113 -4.06 12.46 -3.87
C LEU A 113 -3.98 10.95 -3.66
N LEU A 114 -3.24 10.49 -2.65
CA LEU A 114 -3.20 9.06 -2.31
C LEU A 114 -4.46 8.62 -1.57
N ALA A 115 -4.97 9.47 -0.68
CA ALA A 115 -6.18 9.18 0.09
C ALA A 115 -7.45 9.16 -0.79
N ASP A 116 -7.50 10.00 -1.83
CA ASP A 116 -8.60 10.04 -2.77
C ASP A 116 -8.58 8.88 -3.76
N ARG A 117 -9.74 8.29 -4.01
CA ARG A 117 -9.92 7.35 -5.14
C ARG A 117 -9.78 8.08 -6.48
N ALA A 118 -9.27 7.38 -7.48
CA ALA A 118 -9.26 7.91 -8.85
C ALA A 118 -10.68 8.10 -9.35
N VAL A 119 -10.94 9.21 -10.07
CA VAL A 119 -12.25 9.53 -10.64
C VAL A 119 -12.09 9.81 -12.14
N GLY A 120 -13.01 9.29 -12.96
CA GLY A 120 -13.01 9.53 -14.40
C GLY A 120 -13.61 10.89 -14.77
N LYS A 121 -13.53 11.25 -16.06
CA LYS A 121 -14.07 12.51 -16.61
C LYS A 121 -15.52 12.81 -16.19
N TYR A 122 -16.33 11.77 -16.00
CA TYR A 122 -17.76 11.88 -15.67
C TYR A 122 -18.07 11.69 -14.17
N GLY A 123 -17.09 11.87 -13.28
CA GLY A 123 -17.32 11.77 -11.84
C GLY A 123 -17.46 10.34 -11.28
N LYS A 124 -17.40 9.31 -12.14
CA LYS A 124 -17.46 7.91 -11.70
C LYS A 124 -16.10 7.45 -11.15
N PRO A 125 -16.06 6.76 -9.98
CA PRO A 125 -14.83 6.18 -9.46
C PRO A 125 -14.19 5.23 -10.47
N ARG A 126 -12.90 5.40 -10.72
CA ARG A 126 -12.07 4.43 -11.44
C ARG A 126 -11.58 3.42 -10.42
N ALA A 127 -12.16 2.22 -10.45
CA ALA A 127 -11.72 1.07 -9.66
C ALA A 127 -11.57 1.36 -8.15
N TRP A 128 -12.68 1.18 -7.42
CA TRP A 128 -12.71 1.14 -5.96
C TRP A 128 -13.67 0.02 -5.55
N ARG A 129 -13.16 -1.20 -5.51
CA ARG A 129 -13.95 -2.43 -5.29
C ARG A 129 -13.10 -3.45 -4.55
N ARG A 130 -13.74 -4.51 -4.02
CA ARG A 130 -13.12 -5.52 -3.15
C ARG A 130 -11.76 -6.07 -3.61
N ASN A 131 -11.55 -6.19 -4.93
CA ASN A 131 -10.35 -6.81 -5.50
C ASN A 131 -9.42 -5.84 -6.22
N ARG A 132 -9.78 -4.55 -6.29
CA ARG A 132 -8.96 -3.52 -6.95
C ARG A 132 -9.23 -2.13 -6.39
N LEU A 133 -8.16 -1.46 -5.99
CA LEU A 133 -8.14 -0.06 -5.61
C LEU A 133 -7.32 0.74 -6.62
N ARG A 134 -7.75 1.98 -6.89
CA ARG A 134 -6.97 2.96 -7.64
C ARG A 134 -7.15 4.34 -7.02
N THR A 135 -6.05 5.00 -6.69
CA THR A 135 -6.03 6.33 -6.07
C THR A 135 -5.81 7.43 -7.10
N ALA A 136 -6.16 8.67 -6.78
CA ALA A 136 -5.96 9.83 -7.64
C ALA A 136 -4.47 10.09 -7.93
N SER A 137 -3.58 9.66 -7.02
CA SER A 137 -2.13 9.69 -7.20
C SER A 137 -1.59 8.73 -8.28
N GLY A 138 -2.42 7.79 -8.73
CA GLY A 138 -2.07 6.79 -9.74
C GLY A 138 -1.72 5.40 -9.19
N LEU A 139 -1.61 5.22 -7.86
CA LEU A 139 -1.42 3.91 -7.26
C LEU A 139 -2.60 2.99 -7.59
N THR A 140 -2.29 1.79 -8.06
CA THR A 140 -3.25 0.69 -8.26
C THR A 140 -2.81 -0.51 -7.44
N ILE A 141 -3.76 -1.15 -6.74
CA ILE A 141 -3.54 -2.37 -5.97
C ILE A 141 -4.55 -3.42 -6.42
N ASP A 142 -4.08 -4.60 -6.80
CA ASP A 142 -4.91 -5.74 -7.17
C ASP A 142 -4.77 -6.89 -6.18
N ALA A 143 -5.91 -7.46 -5.79
CA ALA A 143 -5.95 -8.70 -5.01
C ALA A 143 -5.72 -9.91 -5.93
N MET A 144 -4.83 -10.81 -5.51
CA MET A 144 -4.58 -12.08 -6.20
C MET A 144 -4.45 -13.25 -5.22
N GLY A 145 -5.34 -14.22 -5.35
CA GLY A 145 -5.22 -15.52 -4.68
C GLY A 145 -4.38 -16.50 -5.49
N LEU A 146 -3.47 -17.23 -4.84
CA LEU A 146 -2.70 -18.30 -5.48
C LEU A 146 -3.57 -19.50 -5.90
N ASP A 147 -4.71 -19.68 -5.24
CA ASP A 147 -5.77 -20.62 -5.59
C ASP A 147 -6.52 -20.28 -6.89
N THR A 148 -6.30 -19.08 -7.44
CA THR A 148 -6.90 -18.65 -8.70
C THR A 148 -5.85 -18.48 -9.79
N ALA A 149 -6.09 -19.06 -10.96
CA ALA A 149 -5.21 -18.88 -12.11
C ALA A 149 -5.37 -17.45 -12.68
N ARG A 150 -4.43 -16.55 -12.36
CA ARG A 150 -4.26 -15.27 -13.09
C ARG A 150 -2.92 -15.22 -13.80
N ARG A 151 -2.95 -14.99 -15.11
CA ARG A 151 -1.76 -14.73 -15.94
C ARG A 151 -1.90 -13.37 -16.62
N GLY A 152 -0.83 -12.57 -16.62
CA GLY A 152 -0.70 -11.39 -17.48
C GLY A 152 -1.54 -10.15 -17.13
N ALA A 153 -1.77 -9.83 -15.84
CA ALA A 153 -2.55 -8.64 -15.52
C ALA A 153 -1.77 -7.34 -15.81
N LYS A 154 -2.33 -6.50 -16.67
CA LYS A 154 -1.83 -5.18 -17.05
C LYS A 154 -2.86 -4.13 -16.66
N VAL A 155 -2.42 -3.00 -16.10
CA VAL A 155 -3.29 -1.83 -15.89
C VAL A 155 -2.73 -0.70 -16.74
N GLU A 156 -3.47 -0.32 -17.79
CA GLU A 156 -3.01 0.61 -18.84
C GLU A 156 -1.68 0.15 -19.47
N GLU A 157 -0.59 0.87 -19.23
CA GLU A 157 0.76 0.50 -19.68
C GLU A 157 1.59 -0.17 -18.58
N ALA A 158 1.15 -0.11 -17.32
CA ALA A 158 1.89 -0.61 -16.18
C ALA A 158 1.75 -2.13 -16.00
N ARG A 159 2.90 -2.77 -15.82
CA ARG A 159 3.02 -4.11 -15.23
C ARG A 159 3.25 -3.98 -13.73
N PRO A 160 2.93 -5.01 -12.92
CA PRO A 160 3.20 -4.98 -11.48
C PRO A 160 4.68 -4.73 -11.26
N ASP A 161 4.98 -3.68 -10.50
CA ASP A 161 6.34 -3.25 -10.19
C ASP A 161 6.71 -3.51 -8.72
N VAL A 162 5.75 -4.06 -7.96
CA VAL A 162 5.89 -4.74 -6.67
C VAL A 162 4.99 -5.98 -6.67
N MET A 163 5.54 -7.11 -6.21
CA MET A 163 4.84 -8.34 -5.89
C MET A 163 5.17 -8.74 -4.46
#